data_AF-A0A7R7T8J2-F1
#
_entry.id   AF-A0A7R7T8J2-F1
#
_cell.length_a   1.000
_cell.length_b   1.000
_cell.length_c   1.000
_cell.angle_alpha   90.00
_cell.angle_beta   90.00
_cell.angle_gamma   90.00
#
_symmetry.space_group_name_H-M   'P 1'
#
loop_
_entity.id
_entity.type
_entity.pdbx_description
1 polymer ?
#
loop_
_entity_poly.entity_id
_entity_poly.type
_entity_poly.pdbx_seq_one_letter_code
_entity_poly.pdbx_strand_id
1 'polypeptide(L)' 'MSRRIFLTTALDRLLDEGQISRRSDAHRIIKLVIENGVTALDEDQRFIYDSELIPKIEDVQIRRGTFAGL' A
#
# COMPACT_ATOMS: atom_id res chain seq x y z
N MET A 1 10.45 -13.29 1.79
CA MET A 1 9.92 -12.12 2.52
C MET A 1 8.41 -12.25 2.60
N SER A 2 7.79 -12.09 3.77
CA SER A 2 6.34 -12.26 3.91
C SER A 2 5.60 -11.05 3.33
N ARG A 3 4.57 -11.29 2.49
CA ARG A 3 3.75 -10.26 1.82
C ARG A 3 3.19 -9.20 2.78
N ARG A 4 2.93 -9.59 4.03
CA ARG A 4 2.44 -8.72 5.10
C ARG A 4 3.46 -7.65 5.50
N ILE A 5 4.71 -8.05 5.73
CA ILE A 5 5.81 -7.12 6.10
C ILE A 5 6.02 -6.10 4.97
N PHE A 6 5.96 -6.56 3.72
CA PHE A 6 6.08 -5.71 2.53
C PHE A 6 5.01 -4.61 2.47
N LEU A 7 3.73 -4.98 2.62
CA LEU A 7 2.63 -4.01 2.56
C LEU A 7 2.63 -3.04 3.74
N THR A 8 3.03 -3.47 4.93
CA THR A 8 3.18 -2.59 6.09
C THR A 8 4.23 -1.51 5.82
N THR A 9 5.41 -1.87 5.32
CA THR A 9 6.45 -0.89 5.00
C THR A 9 6.03 0.06 3.87
N ALA A 10 5.29 -0.41 2.87
CA ALA A 10 4.76 0.44 1.81
C ALA A 10 3.75 1.46 2.36
N LEU A 11 2.86 1.01 3.26
CA LEU A 11 1.87 1.88 3.91
C LEU A 11 2.55 3.00 4.72
N ASP A 12 3.56 2.66 5.53
CA ASP A 12 4.28 3.64 6.33
C ASP A 12 4.90 4.74 5.46
N ARG A 13 5.52 4.37 4.33
CA ARG A 13 6.08 5.36 3.40
C ARG A 13 5.02 6.22 2.72
N LEU A 14 3.90 5.63 2.32
CA LEU A 14 2.81 6.41 1.72
C LEU A 14 2.25 7.43 2.71
N LEU A 15 2.28 7.14 4.01
CA LEU A 15 1.95 8.10 5.06
C LEU A 15 3.04 9.17 5.23
N ASP A 16 4.31 8.76 5.29
CA ASP A 16 5.45 9.68 5.47
C ASP A 16 5.62 10.66 4.30
N GLU A 17 5.39 10.18 3.06
CA GLU A 17 5.42 11.00 1.84
C GLU A 17 4.12 11.82 1.66
N GLY A 18 3.14 11.70 2.56
CA GLY A 18 1.86 12.40 2.49
C GLY A 18 0.96 11.95 1.33
N GLN A 19 1.28 10.85 0.66
CA GLN A 19 0.50 10.29 -0.45
C GLN A 19 -0.84 9.70 0.02
N ILE A 20 -0.90 9.27 1.29
CA ILE A 20 -2.08 8.74 1.96
C ILE A 20 -2.17 9.39 3.34
N SER A 21 -3.40 9.59 3.82
CA SER A 21 -3.66 10.05 5.19
C SER A 21 -4.14 8.90 6.06
N ARG A 22 -3.79 8.88 7.36
CA ARG A 22 -4.26 7.86 8.31
C ARG A 22 -5.80 7.76 8.44
N ARG A 23 -6.51 8.82 8.05
CA ARG A 23 -7.98 8.89 8.09
C ARG A 23 -8.64 8.58 6.76
N SER A 24 -7.89 8.43 5.66
CA SER A 24 -8.46 8.16 4.35
C SER A 24 -8.85 6.69 4.18
N ASP A 25 -9.75 6.45 3.23
CA ASP A 25 -10.19 5.10 2.90
C ASP A 25 -9.04 4.28 2.30
N ALA A 26 -8.14 4.92 1.56
CA ALA A 26 -6.89 4.30 1.09
C ALA A 26 -6.09 3.64 2.22
N HIS A 27 -5.93 4.33 3.36
CA HIS A 27 -5.25 3.76 4.53
C HIS A 27 -6.02 2.58 5.11
N ARG A 28 -7.36 2.68 5.20
CA ARG A 28 -8.22 1.59 5.72
C ARG A 28 -8.14 0.35 4.83
N ILE A 29 -8.20 0.52 3.52
CA ILE A 29 -8.14 -0.57 2.53
C ILE A 29 -6.80 -1.29 2.63
N ILE A 30 -5.67 -0.57 2.62
CA ILE A 30 -4.34 -1.21 2.73
C ILE A 30 -4.22 -1.97 4.07
N LYS A 31 -4.70 -1.38 5.17
CA LYS A 31 -4.70 -2.03 6.48
C LYS A 31 -5.54 -3.31 6.48
N LEU A 32 -6.72 -3.28 5.87
CA LEU A 32 -7.60 -4.43 5.72
C LEU A 32 -6.91 -5.55 4.92
N VAL A 33 -6.19 -5.22 3.84
CA VAL A 33 -5.41 -6.19 3.05
C VAL A 33 -4.22 -6.76 3.84
N ILE A 34 -3.53 -5.95 4.65
CA ILE A 34 -2.43 -6.41 5.51
C ILE A 34 -2.92 -7.44 6.53
N GLU A 35 -4.10 -7.22 7.10
CA GLU A 35 -4.66 -8.03 8.18
C GLU A 35 -5.38 -9.28 7.67
N ASN A 36 -6.19 -9.14 6.61
CA ASN A 36 -7.13 -10.17 6.15
C ASN A 36 -6.92 -10.61 4.69
N GLY A 37 -5.98 -9.98 3.98
CA GLY A 37 -5.74 -10.25 2.56
C GLY A 37 -6.72 -9.53 1.62
N VAL A 38 -6.44 -9.61 0.32
CA VAL A 38 -7.21 -8.92 -0.74
C VAL A 38 -8.64 -9.48 -0.88
N THR A 39 -8.87 -10.72 -0.47
CA THR A 39 -10.20 -11.36 -0.53
C THR A 39 -11.20 -10.77 0.46
N ALA A 40 -10.74 -9.97 1.43
CA ALA A 40 -11.60 -9.27 2.37
C ALA A 40 -12.18 -7.95 1.83
N LEU A 41 -11.74 -7.51 0.64
CA LEU A 41 -12.23 -6.30 0.00
C LEU A 41 -13.57 -6.55 -0.71
N ASP A 42 -14.48 -5.59 -0.61
CA ASP A 42 -15.63 -5.50 -1.52
C ASP A 42 -15.20 -5.03 -2.92
N GLU A 43 -16.14 -5.01 -3.87
CA GLU A 43 -15.85 -4.70 -5.28
C GLU A 43 -15.31 -3.28 -5.47
N ASP A 44 -15.88 -2.29 -4.77
CA ASP A 44 -15.46 -0.88 -4.85
C ASP A 44 -14.07 -0.69 -4.22
N GLN A 45 -13.84 -1.26 -3.04
CA GLN A 45 -12.54 -1.24 -2.37
C GLN A 45 -11.48 -1.94 -3.21
N ARG A 46 -11.84 -3.04 -3.88
CA ARG A 46 -10.92 -3.77 -4.74
C ARG A 46 -10.59 -2.97 -5.99
N PHE A 47 -11.57 -2.29 -6.57
CA PHE A 47 -11.32 -1.36 -7.68
C PHE A 47 -10.32 -0.28 -7.27
N ILE A 48 -10.52 0.37 -6.12
CA ILE A 48 -9.59 1.40 -5.60
C ILE A 48 -8.21 0.78 -5.32
N TYR A 49 -8.18 -0.40 -4.72
CA TYR A 49 -6.93 -1.10 -4.41
C TYR A 49 -6.12 -1.39 -5.67
N ASP A 50 -6.75 -1.98 -6.69
CA ASP A 50 -6.09 -2.39 -7.91
C ASP A 50 -5.73 -1.20 -8.82
N SER A 51 -6.60 -0.19 -8.92
CA SER A 51 -6.42 0.95 -9.84
C SER A 51 -5.60 2.10 -9.27
N GLU A 52 -5.63 2.35 -7.96
CA GLU A 52 -4.97 3.50 -7.34
C GLU A 52 -3.86 3.10 -6.37
N LEU A 53 -4.11 2.12 -5.51
CA LEU A 53 -3.21 1.81 -4.40
C LEU A 53 -2.02 0.94 -4.83
N ILE A 54 -2.23 -0.06 -5.70
CA ILE A 54 -1.14 -0.87 -6.25
C ILE A 54 -0.10 0.03 -6.96
N PRO A 55 -0.46 0.92 -7.91
CA PRO A 55 0.53 1.81 -8.54
C PRO A 55 1.32 2.67 -7.56
N LYS A 56 0.65 3.23 -6.53
CA LYS A 56 1.31 4.01 -5.47
C LYS A 56 2.28 3.16 -4.64
N ILE A 57 1.88 1.93 -4.30
CA ILE A 57 2.72 0.97 -3.58
C ILE A 57 3.94 0.65 -4.46
N GLU A 58 3.77 0.37 -5.74
CA GLU A 58 4.88 0.05 -6.65
C GLU A 58 5.85 1.23 -6.81
N ASP A 59 5.36 2.46 -6.94
CA ASP A 59 6.21 3.66 -7.05
C ASP A 59 7.12 3.86 -5.83
N VAL A 60 6.59 3.75 -4.61
CA VAL A 60 7.41 3.86 -3.38
C VAL A 60 8.41 2.70 -3.23
N GLN A 61 8.16 1.56 -3.88
CA GLN A 61 9.11 0.44 -3.94
C GLN A 61 10.19 0.65 -4.99
N ILE A 62 9.86 1.15 -6.18
CA ILE A 62 10.84 1.46 -7.22
C ILE A 62 11.84 2.48 -6.69
N ARG A 63 11.35 3.54 -6.03
CA ARG A 63 12.22 4.53 -5.35
C ARG A 63 13.15 3.86 -4.33
N ARG A 64 12.72 2.81 -3.62
CA ARG A 64 13.60 2.03 -2.72
C ARG A 64 14.72 1.33 -3.47
N GLY A 65 14.43 0.73 -4.61
CA GLY A 65 15.42 0.04 -5.44
C GLY A 65 16.52 0.99 -5.93
N THR A 66 16.15 2.24 -6.24
CA THR A 66 17.09 3.28 -6.68
C THR A 66 18.05 3.75 -5.57
N PHE A 67 17.61 3.77 -4.29
CA PHE A 67 18.47 4.17 -3.16
C PHE A 67 19.27 3.02 -2.54
N ALA A 68 19.04 1.76 -2.94
CA ALA A 68 19.82 0.61 -2.47
C ALA A 68 21.02 0.27 -3.38
N GLY A 69 21.30 1.12 -4.39
CA GLY A 69 22.33 0.92 -5.40
C GLY A 69 23.45 1.98 -5.43
N LEU A 70 23.76 2.61 -4.29
CA LEU A 70 24.92 3.51 -4.13
C LEU A 70 25.78 3.08 -2.93
#